data_AF-A0A9Q3EP46-F1
#
_entry.id   AF-A0A9Q3EP46-F1
#
_cell.length_a   1.000
_cell.length_b   1.000
_cell.length_c   1.000
_cell.angle_alpha   90.00
_cell.angle_beta   90.00
_cell.angle_gamma   90.00
#
_symmetry.space_group_name_H-M   'P 1'
#
loop_
_entity.id
_entity.type
_entity.pdbx_description
1 polymer ?
#
loop_
_entity_poly.entity_id
_entity_poly.type
_entity_poly.pdbx_seq_one_letter_code
_entity_poly.pdbx_strand_id
1 'polypeptide(L)'
;MNEAVLILHLTDIQENGLSTLFYDHKEAFTSDKEPLGETIGHAVDIIWGIERPYPPLLQRPAYPASLKSREALELQIKELLDLGVIQKVGYNEELEINTPFIVA
;
A
#
# COMPACT_ATOMS: atom_id res chain seq x y z
N MET A 1 -38.22 -0.04 -22.16
CA MET A 1 -36.76 0.06 -21.93
C MET A 1 -36.44 1.54 -21.94
N ASN A 2 -36.07 2.13 -20.80
CA ASN A 2 -35.65 3.53 -20.78
C ASN A 2 -34.18 3.59 -21.19
N GLU A 3 -33.90 4.25 -22.29
CA GLU A 3 -32.54 4.55 -22.71
C GLU A 3 -31.94 5.58 -21.75
N ALA A 4 -30.77 5.28 -21.19
CA ALA A 4 -30.04 6.23 -20.36
C ALA A 4 -29.40 7.28 -21.28
N VAL A 5 -29.96 8.49 -21.30
CA VAL A 5 -29.37 9.63 -21.99
C VAL A 5 -28.20 10.15 -21.14
N LEU A 6 -26.99 10.04 -21.67
CA LEU A 6 -25.80 10.62 -21.04
C LEU A 6 -25.87 12.15 -21.18
N ILE A 7 -26.12 12.82 -20.06
CA ILE A 7 -26.12 14.28 -19.99
C ILE A 7 -24.65 14.73 -19.83
N LEU A 8 -24.14 15.53 -20.77
CA LEU A 8 -22.74 15.98 -20.82
C LEU A 8 -22.40 17.06 -19.78
N HIS A 9 -23.41 17.71 -19.20
CA HIS A 9 -23.26 18.77 -18.21
C HIS A 9 -24.21 18.54 -17.05
N LEU A 10 -23.68 18.51 -15.83
CA LEU A 10 -24.48 18.42 -14.63
C LEU A 10 -25.15 19.77 -14.36
N THR A 11 -26.37 19.72 -13.83
CA THR A 11 -27.00 20.93 -13.27
C THR A 11 -26.39 21.23 -11.90
N ASP A 12 -26.45 22.50 -11.46
CA ASP A 12 -25.94 22.93 -10.15
C ASP A 12 -26.51 22.10 -8.99
N ILE A 13 -27.77 21.65 -9.10
CA ILE A 13 -28.42 20.80 -8.10
C ILE A 13 -27.76 19.42 -8.04
N GLN A 14 -27.42 18.84 -9.20
CA GLN A 14 -26.77 17.54 -9.29
C GLN A 14 -25.31 17.61 -8.84
N GLU A 15 -24.59 18.69 -9.16
CA GLU A 15 -23.22 18.91 -8.69
C GLU A 15 -23.16 19.03 -7.17
N ASN A 16 -24.08 19.78 -6.57
CA ASN A 16 -24.19 19.89 -5.11
C ASN A 16 -24.58 18.55 -4.48
N GLY A 17 -25.50 17.80 -5.11
CA GLY A 17 -25.87 16.45 -4.67
C GLY A 17 -24.70 15.48 -4.70
N LEU A 18 -23.89 15.49 -5.76
CA LEU A 18 -22.68 14.68 -5.89
C LEU A 18 -21.61 15.09 -4.90
N SER A 19 -21.40 16.40 -4.71
CA SER A 19 -20.43 16.91 -3.74
C SER A 19 -20.79 16.49 -2.31
N THR A 20 -22.08 16.55 -1.96
CA THR A 20 -22.58 16.06 -0.68
C THR A 20 -22.34 14.56 -0.54
N LEU A 21 -22.68 13.78 -1.57
CA LEU A 21 -22.49 12.33 -1.57
C LEU A 21 -21.01 11.91 -1.45
N PHE A 22 -20.10 12.60 -2.15
CA PHE A 22 -18.66 12.35 -2.02
C PHE A 22 -18.13 12.76 -0.66
N TYR A 23 -18.65 13.83 -0.07
CA TYR A 23 -18.28 14.26 1.27
C TYR A 23 -18.74 13.25 2.34
N ASP A 24 -19.99 12.79 2.23
CA ASP A 24 -20.59 11.81 3.16
C ASP A 24 -19.88 10.45 3.10
N HIS A 25 -19.32 10.09 1.93
CA HIS A 25 -18.59 8.84 1.71
C HIS A 25 -17.09 9.04 1.49
N LYS A 26 -16.50 10.13 1.98
CA LYS A 26 -15.07 10.45 1.76
C LYS A 26 -14.12 9.31 2.16
N GLU A 27 -14.48 8.54 3.18
CA GLU A 27 -13.70 7.40 3.70
C GLU A 27 -13.72 6.17 2.78
N ALA A 28 -14.65 6.12 1.80
CA ALA A 28 -14.66 5.07 0.79
C ALA A 28 -13.66 5.32 -0.35
N PHE A 29 -13.03 6.49 -0.39
CA PHE A 29 -12.05 6.87 -1.40
C PHE A 29 -10.64 6.81 -0.84
N THR A 30 -9.69 6.38 -1.67
CA THR A 30 -8.26 6.37 -1.28
C THR A 30 -7.75 7.80 -1.11
N SER A 31 -7.08 8.07 0.01
CA SER A 31 -6.33 9.31 0.25
C SER A 31 -4.86 8.98 0.51
N ASP A 32 -4.00 9.96 0.26
CA ASP A 32 -2.59 10.00 0.65
C ASP A 32 -2.36 10.11 2.18
N LYS A 33 -3.42 10.35 2.96
CA LYS A 33 -3.34 10.59 4.41
C LYS A 33 -3.70 9.39 5.27
N GLU A 34 -4.28 8.35 4.67
CA GLU A 34 -4.74 7.16 5.37
C GLU A 34 -3.88 5.96 4.95
N PRO A 35 -3.42 5.14 5.91
CA PRO A 35 -2.58 3.99 5.59
C PRO A 35 -3.38 3.00 4.74
N LEU A 36 -2.75 2.50 3.67
CA LEU A 36 -3.36 1.49 2.83
C LEU A 36 -3.40 0.15 3.58
N GLY A 37 -4.59 -0.45 3.69
CA GLY A 37 -4.71 -1.86 4.08
C GLY A 37 -4.91 -2.14 5.56
N GLU A 38 -5.40 -1.19 6.36
CA GLU A 38 -5.86 -1.44 7.74
C GLU A 38 -7.20 -2.23 7.75
N THR A 39 -7.31 -3.26 6.92
CA THR A 39 -8.49 -4.13 6.86
C THR A 39 -8.40 -5.18 7.96
N ILE A 40 -9.03 -4.88 9.09
CA ILE A 40 -9.11 -5.76 10.25
C ILE A 40 -9.53 -7.18 9.81
N GLY A 41 -8.77 -8.20 10.22
CA GLY A 41 -9.09 -9.61 10.00
C GLY A 41 -8.49 -10.29 8.77
N HIS A 42 -7.69 -9.58 7.96
CA HIS A 42 -7.00 -10.15 6.78
C HIS A 42 -5.50 -10.37 6.98
N ALA A 43 -5.04 -10.38 8.23
CA ALA A 43 -3.65 -10.72 8.55
C ALA A 43 -3.36 -12.17 8.11
N VAL A 44 -2.26 -12.36 7.38
CA VAL A 44 -1.80 -13.67 6.93
C VAL A 44 -0.67 -14.10 7.84
N ASP A 45 -0.87 -15.15 8.61
CA ASP A 45 0.20 -15.79 9.37
C ASP A 45 1.02 -16.68 8.42
N ILE A 46 2.31 -16.36 8.26
CA ILE A 46 3.24 -17.09 7.41
C ILE A 46 4.22 -17.84 8.31
N ILE A 47 4.03 -19.15 8.42
CA ILE A 47 4.91 -20.03 9.18
C ILE A 47 6.00 -20.59 8.28
N TRP A 48 7.26 -20.37 8.64
CA TRP A 48 8.40 -20.95 7.94
C TRP A 48 8.48 -22.46 8.21
N GLY A 49 8.57 -23.26 7.15
CA GLY A 49 8.84 -24.71 7.25
C GLY A 49 10.31 -25.07 7.48
N ILE A 50 11.18 -24.08 7.71
CA ILE A 50 12.63 -24.26 7.89
C ILE A 50 13.12 -23.45 9.08
N GLU A 51 14.05 -24.05 9.85
CA GLU A 51 14.73 -23.40 10.97
C GLU A 51 16.10 -22.87 10.56
N ARG A 52 16.68 -21.97 11.37
CA ARG A 52 18.03 -21.44 11.14
C ARG A 52 19.07 -22.57 11.22
N PRO A 53 20.15 -22.53 10.40
CA PRO A 53 20.53 -21.45 9.50
C PRO A 53 19.76 -21.48 8.16
N TYR A 54 19.35 -20.31 7.69
CA TYR A 54 18.66 -20.17 6.40
C TYR A 54 19.57 -20.56 5.22
N PRO A 55 19.00 -21.12 4.13
CA PRO A 55 19.75 -21.44 2.91
C PRO A 55 20.61 -20.25 2.43
N PRO A 56 21.86 -20.48 1.96
CA PRO A 56 22.75 -19.41 1.48
C PRO A 56 22.12 -18.56 0.36
N LEU A 57 21.17 -19.12 -0.39
CA LEU A 57 20.38 -18.41 -1.40
C LEU A 57 19.60 -17.22 -0.85
N LEU A 58 19.15 -17.28 0.41
CA LEU A 58 18.42 -16.20 1.09
C LEU A 58 19.35 -15.14 1.70
N GLN A 59 20.66 -15.40 1.76
CA GLN A 59 21.66 -14.48 2.32
C GLN A 59 22.36 -13.64 1.24
N ARG A 60 21.84 -13.64 0.01
CA ARG A 60 22.46 -12.91 -1.10
C ARG A 60 22.26 -11.41 -0.92
N PRO A 61 23.30 -10.59 -1.18
CA PRO A 61 23.13 -9.15 -1.19
C PRO A 61 22.14 -8.74 -2.29
N ALA A 62 21.51 -7.57 -2.10
CA ALA A 62 20.67 -6.98 -3.13
C ALA A 62 21.46 -6.80 -4.44
N TYR A 63 20.81 -7.08 -5.56
CA TYR A 63 21.42 -6.90 -6.86
C TYR A 63 21.70 -5.40 -7.11
N PRO A 64 22.86 -5.03 -7.70
CA PRO A 64 23.16 -3.63 -7.96
C PRO A 64 22.15 -3.00 -8.91
N ALA A 65 21.55 -1.88 -8.48
CA ALA A 65 20.65 -1.09 -9.29
C ALA A 65 21.39 0.05 -10.01
N SER A 66 20.88 0.47 -11.17
CA SER A 66 21.38 1.68 -11.83
C SER A 66 21.04 2.93 -11.01
N LEU A 67 21.81 4.02 -11.14
CA LEU A 67 21.55 5.28 -10.41
C LEU A 67 20.12 5.78 -10.62
N LYS A 68 19.68 5.83 -11.89
CA LYS A 68 18.32 6.23 -12.26
C LYS A 68 17.26 5.33 -11.62
N SER A 69 17.51 4.02 -11.60
CA SER A 69 16.60 3.06 -10.97
C SER A 69 16.55 3.27 -9.46
N ARG A 70 17.70 3.56 -8.83
CA ARG A 70 17.79 3.76 -7.38
C ARG A 70 17.02 5.00 -6.94
N GLU A 71 17.17 6.12 -7.65
CA GLU A 71 16.43 7.35 -7.37
C GLU A 71 14.91 7.17 -7.48
N ALA A 72 14.45 6.45 -8.51
CA ALA A 72 13.03 6.15 -8.68
C ALA A 72 12.49 5.22 -7.58
N LEU A 73 13.27 4.22 -7.18
CA LEU A 73 12.92 3.30 -6.10
C LEU A 73 12.90 4.00 -4.73
N GLU A 74 13.84 4.90 -4.47
CA GLU A 74 13.90 5.67 -3.21
C GLU A 74 12.63 6.51 -2.99
N LEU A 75 12.08 7.12 -4.05
CA LEU A 75 10.82 7.85 -3.99
C LEU A 75 9.65 6.93 -3.63
N GLN A 76 9.53 5.80 -4.32
CA GLN A 76 8.45 4.83 -4.09
C GLN A 76 8.52 4.18 -2.71
N ILE A 77 9.73 3.82 -2.27
CA ILE A 77 9.96 3.25 -0.94
C ILE A 77 9.53 4.25 0.14
N LYS A 78 9.82 5.54 -0.05
CA LYS A 78 9.39 6.58 0.88
C LYS A 78 7.86 6.66 0.97
N GLU A 79 7.16 6.68 -0.16
CA GLU A 79 5.69 6.69 -0.17
C GLU A 79 5.11 5.47 0.56
N LEU A 80 5.66 4.28 0.32
CA LEU A 80 5.19 3.05 0.99
C LEU A 80 5.48 3.04 2.50
N LEU A 81 6.58 3.67 2.94
CA LEU A 81 6.86 3.89 4.37
C LEU A 81 5.85 4.85 4.99
N ASP A 82 5.59 5.98 4.32
CA ASP A 82 4.66 7.01 4.81
C ASP A 82 3.22 6.47 4.88
N LEU A 83 2.83 5.57 3.97
CA LEU A 83 1.55 4.87 3.95
C LEU A 83 1.46 3.67 4.91
N GLY A 84 2.53 3.36 5.65
CA GLY A 84 2.56 2.23 6.59
C GLY A 84 2.49 0.85 5.93
N VAL A 85 2.70 0.76 4.62
CA VAL A 85 2.66 -0.50 3.86
C VAL A 85 3.92 -1.32 4.11
N ILE A 86 5.07 -0.65 4.26
CA ILE A 86 6.34 -1.28 4.61
C ILE A 86 6.92 -0.59 5.84
N GLN A 87 7.74 -1.31 6.59
CA GLN A 87 8.50 -0.77 7.73
C GLN A 87 9.98 -1.16 7.63
N LYS A 88 10.84 -0.35 8.25
CA LYS A 88 12.26 -0.66 8.42
C LYS A 88 12.44 -1.60 9.60
N VAL A 89 13.26 -2.63 9.41
CA VAL A 89 13.47 -3.69 10.40
C VAL A 89 14.96 -3.92 10.60
N GLY A 90 15.39 -4.08 11.85
CA GLY A 90 16.77 -4.43 12.15
C GLY A 90 17.09 -5.88 11.77
N TYR A 91 18.33 -6.13 11.33
CA TYR A 91 18.80 -7.46 10.90
C TYR A 91 18.57 -8.60 11.94
N ASN A 92 18.51 -8.27 13.23
CA ASN A 92 18.35 -9.24 14.33
C ASN A 92 16.99 -9.14 15.05
N GLU A 93 16.04 -8.37 14.53
CA GLU A 93 14.75 -8.15 15.18
C GLU A 93 13.82 -9.36 14.92
N GLU A 94 13.34 -10.01 15.98
CA GLU A 94 12.30 -11.03 15.86
C GLU A 94 10.97 -10.33 15.62
N LEU A 95 10.45 -10.47 14.40
CA LEU A 95 9.16 -9.91 14.04
C LEU A 95 8.07 -10.98 14.07
N GLU A 96 6.95 -10.68 14.72
CA GLU A 96 5.68 -11.34 14.45
C GLU A 96 5.23 -10.89 13.05
N ILE A 97 5.16 -11.83 12.10
CA ILE A 97 4.92 -11.58 10.68
C ILE A 97 3.43 -11.26 10.48
N ASN A 98 3.02 -10.05 10.88
CA ASN A 98 1.67 -9.55 10.63
C ASN A 98 1.65 -8.44 9.56
N THR A 99 2.81 -7.87 9.22
CA THR A 99 2.94 -6.73 8.29
C THR A 99 4.11 -6.94 7.32
N PRO A 100 3.96 -6.69 6.00
CA PRO A 100 5.08 -6.76 5.07
C PRO A 100 6.17 -5.73 5.42
N PHE A 101 7.44 -6.11 5.31
CA PHE A 101 8.57 -5.28 5.72
C PHE A 101 9.77 -5.35 4.77
N ILE A 102 10.66 -4.36 4.86
CA ILE A 102 11.95 -4.34 4.15
C ILE A 102 13.07 -4.44 5.18
N VAL A 103 13.98 -5.40 4.96
CA VAL A 103 15.24 -5.50 5.71
C VAL A 103 16.28 -4.59 5.04
N ALA A 104 16.86 -3.67 5.81
CA ALA A 104 17.87 -2.71 5.34
C ALA A 104 19.24 -2.99 5.97
#